data_AF-A0A6G4ED26-F1
#
_entry.id   AF-A0A6G4ED26-F1
#
_cell.length_a   1.000
_cell.length_b   1.000
_cell.length_c   1.000
_cell.angle_alpha   90.00
_cell.angle_beta   90.00
_cell.angle_gamma   90.00
#
_symmetry.space_group_name_H-M   'P 1'
#
loop_
_entity.id
_entity.type
_entity.pdbx_description
1 polymer ?
#
loop_
_entity_poly.entity_id
_entity_poly.type
_entity_poly.pdbx_seq_one_letter_code
_entity_poly.pdbx_strand_id
1 'polypeptide(L)'
;MDGKTIDCGYFVTLDGEKIRKADESDDYVLGITSSTPAVIANSGDLNWKDKYVTDEWGRVLYQDVLVPAVTSKDGRAILPEQTESQPVLNPAWDHTREFIPRCKRPEWVAVGLLGKILVRDDGTCQVNRYCRPNKEGIATASRYGYRVMKRIGENQVLVFLII
;
A
#
# COMPACT_ATOMS: atom_id res chain seq x y z
N MET A 1 17.74 0.33 -7.93
CA MET A 1 16.82 1.21 -7.17
C MET A 1 17.44 1.52 -5.82
N ASP A 2 17.66 2.80 -5.54
CA ASP A 2 18.57 3.26 -4.49
C ASP A 2 17.92 3.40 -3.10
N GLY A 3 16.73 2.83 -2.89
CA GLY A 3 15.96 2.97 -1.65
C GLY A 3 15.47 4.39 -1.36
N LYS A 4 15.62 5.33 -2.32
CA LYS A 4 15.14 6.71 -2.20
C LYS A 4 13.63 6.77 -2.35
N THR A 5 12.97 7.47 -1.44
CA THR A 5 11.52 7.70 -1.46
C THR A 5 11.10 8.44 -2.73
N ILE A 6 10.05 7.94 -3.38
CA ILE A 6 9.34 8.67 -4.43
C ILE A 6 8.27 9.51 -3.74
N ASP A 7 8.37 10.83 -3.89
CA ASP A 7 7.38 11.76 -3.32
C ASP A 7 5.99 11.60 -3.97
N CYS A 8 4.96 12.29 -3.47
CA CYS A 8 3.62 12.22 -4.04
C CYS A 8 3.51 12.86 -5.44
N GLY A 9 2.52 12.41 -6.21
CA GLY A 9 2.17 12.94 -7.51
C GLY A 9 3.08 12.51 -8.65
N TYR A 10 3.79 11.38 -8.52
CA TYR A 10 4.53 10.75 -9.63
C TYR A 10 3.81 9.51 -10.13
N PHE A 11 3.77 9.33 -11.45
CA PHE A 11 3.43 8.06 -12.05
C PHE A 11 4.50 7.02 -11.72
N VAL A 12 4.07 5.82 -11.39
CA VAL A 12 4.96 4.70 -11.07
C VAL A 12 4.60 3.46 -11.85
N THR A 13 5.60 2.64 -12.10
CA THR A 13 5.48 1.31 -12.69
C THR A 13 6.24 0.27 -11.86
N LEU A 14 6.12 -1.00 -12.24
CA LEU A 14 6.77 -2.12 -11.59
C LEU A 14 8.11 -2.44 -12.25
N ASP A 15 9.08 -2.79 -11.41
CA ASP A 15 10.30 -3.48 -11.77
C ASP A 15 10.47 -4.63 -10.76
N GLY A 16 10.00 -5.81 -11.18
CA GLY A 16 9.74 -6.93 -10.28
C GLY A 16 8.69 -6.57 -9.22
N GLU A 17 9.03 -6.79 -7.95
CA GLU A 17 8.15 -6.48 -6.80
C GLU A 17 8.26 -5.03 -6.29
N LYS A 18 9.09 -4.20 -6.92
CA LYS A 18 9.35 -2.82 -6.48
C LYS A 18 8.78 -1.84 -7.48
N ILE A 19 8.58 -0.61 -7.01
CA ILE A 19 8.14 0.50 -7.87
C ILE A 19 9.30 1.41 -8.27
N ARG A 20 9.25 1.93 -9.49
CA ARG A 20 10.03 3.10 -9.93
C ARG A 20 9.11 4.13 -10.54
N LYS A 21 9.61 5.34 -10.73
CA LYS A 21 8.94 6.32 -11.59
C LYS A 21 8.74 5.70 -12.98
N ALA A 22 7.52 5.82 -13.49
CA ALA A 22 7.23 5.45 -14.87
C ALA A 22 7.78 6.53 -15.79
N ASP A 23 8.17 6.16 -17.01
CA ASP A 23 8.56 7.09 -18.05
C ASP A 23 7.72 6.89 -19.32
N GLU A 24 8.01 7.67 -20.36
CA GLU A 24 7.27 7.65 -21.63
C GLU A 24 7.43 6.34 -22.43
N SER A 25 8.46 5.55 -22.15
CA SER A 25 8.74 4.26 -22.79
C SER A 25 8.03 3.09 -22.09
N ASP A 26 7.45 3.33 -20.91
CA ASP A 26 6.74 2.29 -20.18
C ASP A 26 5.34 2.03 -20.77
N ASP A 27 5.15 0.78 -21.18
CA ASP A 27 3.86 0.27 -21.65
C ASP A 27 2.83 0.17 -20.51
N TYR A 28 3.31 -0.13 -19.31
CA TYR A 28 2.49 -0.33 -18.12
C TYR A 28 2.77 0.75 -17.08
N VAL A 29 1.70 1.35 -16.56
CA VAL A 29 1.74 2.27 -15.43
C VAL A 29 0.86 1.68 -14.33
N LEU A 30 1.47 1.41 -13.19
CA LEU A 30 0.80 0.84 -12.03
C LEU A 30 -0.16 1.83 -11.37
N GLY A 31 0.25 3.10 -11.26
CA GLY A 31 -0.55 4.11 -10.58
C GLY A 31 0.22 5.38 -10.30
N ILE A 32 -0.26 6.16 -9.33
CA ILE A 32 0.31 7.46 -8.95
C ILE A 32 0.57 7.48 -7.45
N THR A 33 1.75 7.89 -7.01
CA THR A 33 2.04 8.05 -5.58
C THR A 33 1.11 9.08 -4.93
N SER A 34 0.47 8.73 -3.81
CA SER A 34 -0.57 9.54 -3.18
C SER A 34 -0.25 9.84 -1.72
N SER A 35 -0.49 11.09 -1.30
CA SER A 35 -0.38 11.50 0.10
C SER A 35 -1.70 11.44 0.87
N THR A 36 -2.83 11.30 0.18
CA THR A 36 -4.18 11.34 0.78
C THR A 36 -5.07 10.16 0.33
N PRO A 37 -4.62 8.91 0.50
CA PRO A 37 -5.45 7.75 0.19
C PRO A 37 -6.66 7.67 1.15
N ALA A 38 -7.85 7.43 0.61
CA ALA A 38 -9.05 7.16 1.41
C ALA A 38 -9.06 5.73 1.98
N VAL A 39 -8.52 4.78 1.21
CA VAL A 39 -8.38 3.37 1.59
C VAL A 39 -6.96 2.93 1.29
N ILE A 40 -6.27 2.39 2.29
CA ILE A 40 -4.92 1.81 2.15
C ILE A 40 -5.03 0.31 2.40
N ALA A 41 -4.61 -0.48 1.42
CA ALA A 41 -4.46 -1.92 1.57
C ALA A 41 -2.99 -2.28 1.85
N ASN A 42 -2.76 -3.42 2.50
CA ASN A 42 -1.42 -3.96 2.73
C ASN A 42 -0.47 -2.97 3.46
N SER A 43 -0.99 -2.16 4.38
CA SER A 43 -0.18 -1.24 5.21
C SER A 43 0.67 -1.99 6.24
N GLY A 44 0.22 -3.18 6.65
CA GLY A 44 0.88 -3.99 7.66
C GLY A 44 0.82 -3.38 9.06
N ASP A 45 -0.08 -2.44 9.35
CA ASP A 45 -0.01 -1.61 10.57
C ASP A 45 -0.12 -2.39 11.89
N LEU A 46 -0.77 -3.56 11.89
CA LEU A 46 -1.09 -4.29 13.12
C LEU A 46 -0.23 -5.53 13.36
N ASN A 47 0.43 -6.06 12.33
CA ASN A 47 1.22 -7.27 12.44
C ASN A 47 2.40 -7.25 11.47
N TRP A 48 3.50 -7.86 11.89
CA TRP A 48 4.57 -8.19 10.97
C TRP A 48 4.03 -9.07 9.85
N LYS A 49 4.45 -8.78 8.60
CA LYS A 49 4.02 -9.48 7.38
C LYS A 49 4.02 -11.01 7.53
N ASP A 50 4.97 -11.56 8.29
CA ASP A 50 5.21 -12.99 8.41
C ASP A 50 4.99 -13.53 9.84
N LYS A 51 4.17 -12.84 10.66
CA LYS A 51 3.88 -13.24 12.04
C LYS A 51 3.15 -14.59 12.14
N TYR A 52 2.22 -14.85 11.21
CA TYR A 52 1.40 -16.06 11.20
C TYR A 52 1.74 -16.93 9.99
N VAL A 53 1.58 -18.24 10.14
CA VAL A 53 1.68 -19.18 9.02
C VAL A 53 0.48 -18.97 8.10
N THR A 54 0.76 -18.92 6.80
CA THR A 54 -0.26 -18.75 5.76
C THR A 54 -0.24 -19.92 4.79
N ASP A 55 -1.37 -20.20 4.16
CA ASP A 55 -1.46 -21.12 3.04
C ASP A 55 -0.86 -20.52 1.75
N GLU A 56 -0.87 -21.28 0.66
CA GLU A 56 -0.37 -20.85 -0.65
C GLU A 56 -1.09 -19.61 -1.23
N TRP A 57 -2.26 -19.25 -0.69
CA TRP A 57 -3.08 -18.10 -1.09
C TRP A 57 -2.95 -16.91 -0.12
N GLY A 58 -2.11 -17.03 0.91
CA GLY A 58 -1.88 -15.98 1.91
C GLY A 58 -2.93 -15.93 3.02
N ARG A 59 -3.78 -16.94 3.18
CA ARG A 59 -4.78 -17.01 4.26
C ARG A 59 -4.11 -17.52 5.53
N VAL A 60 -4.39 -16.88 6.66
CA VAL A 60 -3.84 -17.30 7.96
C VAL A 60 -4.41 -18.66 8.36
N LEU A 61 -3.54 -19.59 8.74
CA LEU A 61 -3.92 -20.88 9.29
C LEU A 61 -4.28 -20.75 10.77
N TYR A 62 -5.31 -21.48 11.19
CA TYR A 62 -5.80 -21.49 12.58
C TYR A 62 -5.68 -22.90 13.18
N GLN A 63 -5.49 -22.94 14.49
CA GLN A 63 -5.49 -24.15 15.29
C GLN A 63 -6.42 -23.99 16.49
N ASP A 64 -7.07 -25.08 16.89
CA ASP A 64 -7.89 -25.11 18.09
C ASP A 64 -7.01 -25.43 19.30
N VAL A 65 -7.01 -24.54 20.29
CA VAL A 65 -6.19 -24.64 21.50
C VAL A 65 -7.10 -24.72 22.71
N LEU A 66 -6.81 -25.68 23.60
CA LEU A 66 -7.46 -25.75 24.90
C LEU A 66 -6.88 -24.66 25.81
N VAL A 67 -7.68 -23.66 26.14
CA VAL A 67 -7.32 -22.59 27.06
C VAL A 67 -7.79 -22.97 28.46
N PRO A 68 -6.87 -23.13 29.43
CA PRO A 68 -7.22 -23.59 30.77
C PRO A 68 -8.08 -22.55 31.50
N ALA A 69 -8.91 -23.04 32.43
CA ALA A 69 -9.74 -22.18 33.27
C ALA A 69 -8.91 -21.13 34.03
N VAL A 70 -9.39 -19.88 34.07
CA VAL A 70 -8.80 -18.82 34.88
C VAL A 70 -9.49 -18.80 36.23
N THR A 71 -8.75 -19.08 37.30
CA THR A 71 -9.26 -19.05 38.68
C THR A 71 -8.78 -17.83 39.45
N SER A 72 -9.67 -17.26 40.27
CA SER A 72 -9.32 -16.25 41.27
C SER A 72 -8.36 -16.84 42.31
N LYS A 73 -7.66 -15.98 43.06
CA LYS A 73 -6.83 -16.37 44.21
C LYS A 73 -7.60 -17.18 45.25
N ASP A 74 -8.92 -17.00 45.34
CA ASP A 74 -9.82 -17.71 46.25
C ASP A 74 -10.36 -19.04 45.68
N GLY A 75 -9.84 -19.50 44.54
CA GLY A 75 -10.21 -20.78 43.91
C GLY A 75 -11.53 -20.77 43.12
N ARG A 76 -12.23 -19.62 43.04
CA ARG A 76 -13.40 -19.47 42.16
C ARG A 76 -12.97 -19.39 40.70
N ALA A 77 -13.56 -20.21 39.84
CA ALA A 77 -13.40 -20.08 38.39
C ALA A 77 -14.00 -18.76 37.91
N ILE A 78 -13.16 -17.89 37.34
CA ILE A 78 -13.55 -16.62 36.71
C ILE A 78 -13.94 -16.89 35.25
N LEU A 79 -13.16 -17.73 34.56
CA LEU A 79 -13.45 -18.20 33.22
C LEU A 79 -13.29 -19.72 33.18
N PRO A 80 -14.26 -20.47 32.62
CA PRO A 80 -14.13 -21.91 32.45
C PRO A 80 -13.06 -22.23 31.40
N GLU A 81 -12.58 -23.48 31.41
CA GLU A 81 -11.78 -24.01 30.32
C GLU A 81 -12.60 -24.00 29.02
N GLN A 82 -11.97 -23.57 27.94
CA GLN A 82 -12.63 -23.50 26.63
C GLN A 82 -11.65 -23.78 25.50
N THR A 83 -12.18 -24.27 24.39
CA THR A 83 -11.40 -24.39 23.15
C THR A 83 -11.52 -23.09 22.37
N GLU A 84 -10.39 -22.49 22.02
CA GLU A 84 -10.32 -21.28 21.23
C GLU A 84 -9.59 -21.54 19.92
N SER A 85 -10.12 -20.98 18.82
CA SER A 85 -9.44 -21.00 17.52
C SER A 85 -8.45 -19.83 17.46
N GLN A 86 -7.15 -20.14 17.38
CA GLN A 86 -6.06 -19.17 17.41
C GLN A 86 -5.20 -19.28 16.15
N PRO A 87 -4.68 -18.16 15.62
CA PRO A 87 -3.81 -18.20 14.43
C PRO A 87 -2.47 -18.86 14.76
N VAL A 88 -1.98 -19.70 13.84
CA VAL A 88 -0.70 -20.41 13.99
C VAL A 88 0.45 -19.43 13.84
N LEU A 89 1.28 -19.30 14.87
CA LEU A 89 2.48 -18.46 14.83
C LEU A 89 3.55 -19.07 13.91
N ASN A 90 4.18 -18.22 13.10
CA ASN A 90 5.32 -18.64 12.29
C ASN A 90 6.52 -18.93 13.21
N PRO A 91 7.12 -20.14 13.20
CA PRO A 91 8.29 -20.45 14.03
C PRO A 91 9.50 -19.56 13.76
N ALA A 92 9.60 -18.97 12.55
CA ALA A 92 10.67 -18.04 12.19
C ALA A 92 10.40 -16.60 12.66
N TRP A 93 9.22 -16.32 13.25
CA TRP A 93 8.90 -15.00 13.77
C TRP A 93 9.65 -14.74 15.07
N ASP A 94 10.47 -13.69 15.06
CA ASP A 94 11.21 -13.23 16.23
C ASP A 94 10.44 -12.11 16.94
N HIS A 95 9.85 -12.45 18.08
CA HIS A 95 9.07 -11.52 18.92
C HIS A 95 9.92 -10.44 19.62
N THR A 96 11.26 -10.57 19.62
CA THR A 96 12.17 -9.63 20.28
C THR A 96 12.49 -8.41 19.41
N ARG A 97 12.24 -8.50 18.10
CA ARG A 97 12.53 -7.42 17.15
C ARG A 97 11.40 -6.41 17.13
N GLU A 98 11.76 -5.13 17.19
CA GLU A 98 10.81 -4.03 17.09
C GLU A 98 10.16 -4.00 15.71
N PHE A 99 8.82 -3.98 15.70
CA PHE A 99 8.03 -3.87 14.50
C PHE A 99 7.87 -2.39 14.11
N ILE A 100 8.37 -2.00 12.94
CA ILE A 100 8.15 -0.68 12.34
C ILE A 100 7.11 -0.80 11.22
N PRO A 101 5.90 -0.22 11.38
CA PRO A 101 4.87 -0.20 10.35
C PRO A 101 5.37 0.40 9.03
N ARG A 102 4.82 -0.08 7.89
CA ARG A 102 5.28 0.37 6.56
C ARG A 102 5.13 1.87 6.36
N CYS A 103 4.08 2.46 6.90
CA CYS A 103 3.84 3.91 6.85
C CYS A 103 4.95 4.75 7.51
N LYS A 104 5.77 4.17 8.39
CA LYS A 104 6.91 4.83 9.05
C LYS A 104 8.25 4.51 8.37
N ARG A 105 8.25 3.74 7.29
CA ARG A 105 9.47 3.30 6.60
C ARG A 105 9.63 4.03 5.26
N PRO A 106 10.78 4.68 4.99
CA PRO A 106 10.95 5.55 3.82
C PRO A 106 10.95 4.80 2.48
N GLU A 107 11.20 3.49 2.48
CA GLU A 107 11.13 2.66 1.27
C GLU A 107 9.70 2.32 0.83
N TRP A 108 8.68 2.65 1.65
CA TRP A 108 7.28 2.45 1.32
C TRP A 108 6.59 3.78 1.00
N VAL A 109 5.77 3.76 -0.05
CA VAL A 109 4.92 4.87 -0.43
C VAL A 109 3.55 4.34 -0.85
N ALA A 110 2.49 5.06 -0.50
CA ALA A 110 1.15 4.72 -0.94
C ALA A 110 1.01 5.02 -2.44
N VAL A 111 0.58 4.03 -3.21
CA VAL A 111 0.29 4.17 -4.64
C VAL A 111 -1.23 4.14 -4.81
N GLY A 112 -1.78 5.24 -5.32
CA GLY A 112 -3.17 5.28 -5.72
C GLY A 112 -3.35 4.48 -7.01
N LEU A 113 -4.31 3.56 -6.98
CA LEU A 113 -4.65 2.68 -8.09
C LEU A 113 -5.97 3.09 -8.76
N LEU A 114 -6.85 3.76 -8.04
CA LEU A 114 -8.17 4.14 -8.52
C LEU A 114 -8.63 5.45 -7.89
N GLY A 115 -9.29 6.29 -8.69
CA GLY A 115 -9.99 7.48 -8.23
C GLY A 115 -9.37 8.78 -8.69
N LYS A 116 -9.68 9.87 -7.97
CA LYS A 116 -9.22 11.22 -8.30
C LYS A 116 -7.89 11.49 -7.58
N ILE A 117 -6.81 11.63 -8.34
CA ILE A 117 -5.47 11.74 -7.76
C ILE A 117 -4.77 12.98 -8.33
N LEU A 118 -4.11 13.73 -7.44
CA LEU A 118 -3.26 14.85 -7.84
C LEU A 118 -1.94 14.32 -8.38
N VAL A 119 -1.53 14.87 -9.52
CA VAL A 119 -0.28 14.51 -10.18
C VAL A 119 0.48 15.78 -10.52
N ARG A 120 1.80 15.71 -10.40
CA ARG A 120 2.71 16.75 -10.89
C ARG A 120 2.60 16.80 -12.41
N ASP A 121 2.65 17.99 -13.00
CA ASP A 121 2.64 18.15 -14.46
C ASP A 121 3.68 19.17 -14.93
N ASP A 122 4.04 19.07 -16.20
CA ASP A 122 5.00 19.96 -16.87
C ASP A 122 4.38 21.25 -17.43
N GLY A 123 3.13 21.55 -17.06
CA GLY A 123 2.36 22.70 -17.51
C GLY A 123 1.62 22.48 -18.82
N THR A 124 1.86 21.38 -19.55
CA THR A 124 1.23 21.15 -20.86
C THR A 124 -0.18 20.57 -20.75
N CYS A 125 -0.54 19.99 -19.60
CA CYS A 125 -1.82 19.28 -19.42
C CYS A 125 -3.02 20.23 -19.56
N GLN A 126 -4.07 19.77 -20.23
CA GLN A 126 -5.30 20.56 -20.45
C GLN A 126 -6.51 19.86 -19.84
N VAL A 127 -7.36 20.63 -19.16
CA VAL A 127 -8.65 20.14 -18.67
C VAL A 127 -9.45 19.58 -19.83
N ASN A 128 -10.11 18.46 -19.61
CA ASN A 128 -10.85 17.72 -20.64
C ASN A 128 -10.00 17.14 -21.78
N ARG A 129 -8.69 16.96 -21.54
CA ARG A 129 -7.78 16.17 -22.39
C ARG A 129 -7.17 15.03 -21.59
N TYR A 130 -6.13 14.41 -22.15
CA TYR A 130 -5.44 13.29 -21.54
C TYR A 130 -3.97 13.62 -21.24
N CYS A 131 -3.38 12.87 -20.33
CA CYS A 131 -1.95 12.93 -20.03
C CYS A 131 -1.34 11.54 -19.86
N ARG A 132 -0.01 11.47 -20.01
CA ARG A 132 0.82 10.29 -19.70
C ARG A 132 2.07 10.73 -18.94
N PRO A 133 2.81 9.81 -18.29
CA PRO A 133 4.13 10.11 -17.76
C PRO A 133 5.09 10.56 -18.87
N ASN A 134 5.87 11.60 -18.60
CA ASN A 134 7.08 11.92 -19.35
C ASN A 134 8.31 11.22 -18.73
N LYS A 135 9.51 11.53 -19.22
CA LYS A 135 10.79 10.98 -18.72
C LYS A 135 11.06 11.17 -17.22
N GLU A 136 10.37 12.09 -16.56
CA GLU A 136 10.53 12.38 -15.13
C GLU A 136 9.43 11.72 -14.27
N GLY A 137 8.49 11.01 -14.90
CA GLY A 137 7.33 10.41 -14.24
C GLY A 137 6.28 11.40 -13.80
N ILE A 138 6.24 12.59 -14.39
CA ILE A 138 5.17 13.59 -14.20
C ILE A 138 4.26 13.63 -15.42
N ALA A 139 3.06 14.18 -15.25
CA ALA A 139 2.08 14.29 -16.32
C ALA A 139 2.54 15.25 -17.42
N THR A 140 2.50 14.77 -18.66
CA THR A 140 2.61 15.57 -19.88
C THR A 140 1.38 15.34 -20.77
N ALA A 141 1.02 16.35 -21.57
CA ALA A 141 -0.12 16.28 -22.46
C ALA A 141 0.02 15.13 -23.47
N SER A 142 -1.06 14.38 -23.62
CA SER A 142 -1.10 13.24 -24.54
C SER A 142 -2.46 13.18 -25.24
N ARG A 143 -2.51 12.47 -26.37
CA ARG A 143 -3.76 12.19 -27.09
C ARG A 143 -4.62 11.15 -26.37
N TYR A 144 -4.03 10.36 -25.48
CA TYR A 144 -4.65 9.25 -24.77
C TYR A 144 -3.97 9.03 -23.40
N GLY A 145 -4.55 8.21 -22.54
CA GLY A 145 -4.05 7.93 -21.18
C GLY A 145 -5.03 8.41 -20.12
N TYR A 146 -4.53 9.14 -19.12
CA TYR A 146 -5.32 9.52 -17.95
C TYR A 146 -6.10 10.80 -18.16
N ARG A 147 -7.37 10.80 -17.76
CA ARG A 147 -8.28 11.94 -17.98
C ARG A 147 -7.93 13.09 -17.04
N VAL A 148 -7.60 14.25 -17.58
CA VAL A 148 -7.37 15.48 -16.81
C VAL A 148 -8.70 16.13 -16.46
N MET A 149 -8.99 16.21 -15.16
CA MET A 149 -10.26 16.73 -14.64
C MET A 149 -10.18 18.22 -14.30
N LYS A 150 -9.07 18.66 -13.72
CA LYS A 150 -8.93 20.03 -13.20
C LYS A 150 -7.45 20.42 -13.12
N ARG A 151 -7.13 21.67 -13.45
CA ARG A 151 -5.83 22.27 -13.12
C ARG A 151 -5.92 22.93 -11.75
N ILE A 152 -4.97 22.61 -10.87
CA ILE A 152 -4.92 23.13 -9.50
C ILE A 152 -3.88 24.24 -9.39
N GLY A 153 -2.77 24.13 -10.11
CA GLY A 153 -1.72 25.14 -10.16
C GLY A 153 -0.90 25.06 -11.45
N GLU A 154 0.26 25.71 -11.44
CA GLU A 154 1.17 25.75 -12.59
C GLU A 154 1.69 24.35 -12.95
N ASN A 155 2.05 23.56 -11.93
CA ASN A 155 2.70 22.25 -12.09
C ASN A 155 1.91 21.12 -11.40
N GLN A 156 0.58 21.27 -11.30
CA GLN A 156 -0.29 20.27 -10.69
C GLN A 156 -1.67 20.20 -11.33
N VAL A 157 -2.08 18.97 -11.68
CA VAL A 157 -3.40 18.66 -12.18
C VAL A 157 -4.04 17.51 -11.40
N LEU A 158 -5.38 17.49 -11.39
CA LEU A 158 -6.17 16.38 -10.87
C LEU A 158 -6.57 15.49 -12.04
N VAL A 159 -6.23 14.20 -11.94
CA VAL A 159 -6.59 13.18 -12.94
C VAL A 159 -7.57 12.17 -12.36
N PHE A 160 -8.38 11.57 -13.21
CA PHE A 160 -9.10 10.35 -12.88
C PHE A 160 -8.23 9.16 -13.28
N LEU A 161 -7.73 8.44 -12.28
CA LEU A 161 -6.98 7.21 -12.44
C LEU A 161 -7.95 6.03 -12.40
N ILE A 162 -7.90 5.22 -13.44
CA ILE A 162 -8.45 3.88 -13.50
C ILE A 162 -7.46 3.06 -14.34
N ILE A 163 -7.07 1.89 -13.84
CA ILE A 163 -6.12 0.98 -14.47
C ILE A 163 -6.87 -0.15 -15.15
#